data_AF-A0A6L9ZPW9-F1
#
_entry.id   AF-A0A6L9ZPW9-F1
#
_cell.length_a   1.000
_cell.length_b   1.000
_cell.length_c   1.000
_cell.angle_alpha   90.00
_cell.angle_beta   90.00
_cell.angle_gamma   90.00
#
_symmetry.space_group_name_H-M   'P 1'
#
loop_
_entity.id
_entity.type
_entity.pdbx_description
1 polymer ?
#
loop_
_entity_poly.entity_id
_entity_poly.type
_entity_poly.pdbx_seq_one_letter_code
_entity_poly.pdbx_strand_id
1 'polypeptide(L)'
;MLKVLQLLDSPTINFLLLIKEELSNFLGDLIIWTVLAFILYIVLFYAARFLFRKLNNEIGILTLNILQTPLPIIFILIFLRIEIDDLDSLKYLDIIEKLLIAAIIAVSTYLVSELFTQVVSYYLSQYAEKTEAEWDDVLVPIIKKTLPIIIFLIGGFLFLQTLGIDLTGLWVGFGGVTFVLSFALKDILSNFFSGLVLL
;
A
#
# COMPACT_ATOMS: atom_id res chain seq x y z
N MET A 1 -0.02 -43.51 39.95
CA MET A 1 -0.94 -42.36 40.01
C MET A 1 -0.24 -41.09 40.50
N LEU A 2 0.46 -41.09 41.65
CA LEU A 2 1.20 -39.90 42.14
C LEU A 2 2.34 -39.38 41.24
N LYS A 3 3.07 -40.24 40.52
CA LYS A 3 4.14 -39.82 39.58
C LYS A 3 3.63 -39.05 38.34
N VAL A 4 2.37 -39.26 37.93
CA VAL A 4 1.76 -38.55 36.79
C VAL A 4 1.33 -37.14 37.20
N LEU A 5 0.84 -36.98 38.43
CA LEU A 5 0.54 -35.66 39.02
C LEU A 5 1.81 -34.82 39.24
N GLN A 6 2.93 -35.43 39.65
CA GLN A 6 4.22 -34.71 39.77
C GLN A 6 4.83 -34.30 38.43
N LEU A 7 4.47 -34.97 37.33
CA LEU A 7 4.88 -34.56 35.99
C LEU A 7 4.06 -33.35 35.51
N LEU A 8 2.77 -33.27 35.83
CA LEU A 8 1.92 -32.12 35.49
C LEU A 8 2.34 -30.81 36.19
N ASP A 9 2.97 -30.89 37.35
CA ASP A 9 3.55 -29.73 38.08
C ASP A 9 4.96 -29.34 37.60
N SER A 10 5.47 -29.93 36.50
CA SER A 10 6.77 -29.52 35.98
C SER A 10 6.67 -28.10 35.37
N PRO A 11 7.62 -27.20 35.64
CA PRO A 11 7.64 -25.85 35.06
C PRO A 11 7.63 -25.89 33.52
N THR A 12 8.12 -26.98 32.92
CA THR A 12 8.08 -27.22 31.47
C THR A 12 6.68 -27.53 30.95
N ILE A 13 5.84 -28.26 31.69
CA ILE A 13 4.46 -28.58 31.29
C ILE A 13 3.57 -27.36 31.45
N ASN A 14 3.72 -26.59 32.53
CA ASN A 14 3.02 -25.32 32.69
C ASN A 14 3.39 -24.30 31.61
N PHE A 15 4.66 -24.25 31.20
CA PHE A 15 5.11 -23.42 30.07
C PHE A 15 4.49 -23.85 28.74
N LEU A 16 4.41 -25.15 28.46
CA LEU A 16 3.76 -25.66 27.24
C LEU A 16 2.24 -25.42 27.23
N LEU A 17 1.59 -25.48 28.39
CA LEU A 17 0.17 -25.16 28.53
C LEU A 17 -0.09 -23.66 28.32
N LEU A 18 0.77 -22.79 28.86
CA LEU A 18 0.73 -21.34 28.65
C LEU A 18 0.86 -20.99 27.16
N ILE A 19 1.86 -21.54 26.45
CA ILE A 19 2.03 -21.34 25.00
C ILE A 19 0.80 -21.82 24.23
N LYS A 20 0.24 -22.97 24.62
CA LYS A 20 -0.94 -23.51 23.94
C LYS A 20 -2.17 -22.62 24.15
N GLU A 21 -2.32 -22.03 25.32
CA GLU A 21 -3.41 -21.11 25.64
C GLU A 21 -3.26 -19.79 24.89
N GLU A 22 -2.07 -19.18 24.90
CA GLU A 22 -1.78 -17.99 24.09
C GLU A 22 -2.00 -18.22 22.60
N LEU A 23 -1.52 -19.35 22.05
CA LEU A 23 -1.73 -19.69 20.66
C LEU A 23 -3.21 -19.92 20.32
N SER A 24 -3.98 -20.50 21.24
CA SER A 24 -5.42 -20.69 21.05
C SER A 24 -6.18 -19.36 21.03
N ASN A 25 -5.80 -18.43 21.90
CA ASN A 25 -6.41 -17.09 21.95
C ASN A 25 -6.08 -16.30 20.69
N PHE A 26 -4.80 -16.27 20.30
CA PHE A 26 -4.32 -15.68 19.04
C PHE A 26 -5.11 -16.21 17.82
N LEU A 27 -5.27 -17.54 17.72
CA LEU A 27 -6.01 -18.13 16.60
C LEU A 27 -7.50 -17.79 16.63
N GLY A 28 -8.09 -17.67 17.83
CA GLY A 28 -9.47 -17.25 18.01
C GLY A 28 -9.70 -15.80 17.56
N ASP A 29 -8.87 -14.90 18.04
CA ASP A 29 -8.94 -13.47 17.72
C ASP A 29 -8.68 -13.23 16.22
N LEU A 30 -7.71 -13.94 15.64
CA LEU A 30 -7.44 -13.92 14.20
C LEU A 30 -8.67 -14.28 13.37
N ILE A 31 -9.39 -15.35 13.75
CA ILE A 31 -10.58 -15.78 13.02
C ILE A 31 -11.69 -14.73 13.14
N ILE A 32 -11.94 -14.21 14.34
CA ILE A 32 -13.01 -13.25 14.60
C ILE A 32 -12.78 -11.97 13.79
N TRP A 33 -11.58 -11.39 13.88
CA TRP A 33 -11.23 -10.16 13.17
C TRP A 33 -11.18 -10.34 11.66
N THR A 34 -10.67 -11.47 11.17
CA THR A 34 -10.68 -11.79 9.73
C THR A 34 -12.11 -11.86 9.20
N VAL A 35 -13.01 -12.53 9.92
CA VAL A 35 -14.43 -12.64 9.53
C VAL A 35 -15.11 -11.28 9.59
N LEU A 36 -14.93 -10.52 10.67
CA LEU A 36 -15.50 -9.18 10.83
C LEU A 36 -15.06 -8.26 9.69
N ALA A 37 -13.77 -8.25 9.39
CA ALA A 37 -13.21 -7.43 8.33
C ALA A 37 -13.67 -7.86 6.94
N PHE A 38 -13.78 -9.17 6.69
CA PHE A 38 -14.31 -9.69 5.44
C PHE A 38 -15.77 -9.27 5.22
N ILE A 39 -16.59 -9.35 6.27
CA ILE A 39 -17.98 -8.87 6.25
C ILE A 39 -18.01 -7.36 5.98
N LEU A 40 -17.22 -6.58 6.73
CA LEU A 40 -17.13 -5.13 6.56
C LEU A 40 -16.69 -4.76 5.13
N TYR A 41 -15.70 -5.46 4.59
CA TYR A 41 -15.21 -5.30 3.22
C TYR A 41 -16.34 -5.53 2.20
N ILE A 42 -17.08 -6.65 2.31
CA ILE A 42 -18.21 -6.93 1.42
C ILE A 42 -19.25 -5.82 1.50
N VAL A 43 -19.63 -5.42 2.72
CA VAL A 43 -20.64 -4.38 2.95
C VAL A 43 -20.20 -3.05 2.35
N LEU A 44 -18.97 -2.62 2.60
CA LEU A 44 -18.42 -1.36 2.09
C LEU A 44 -18.34 -1.35 0.57
N PHE A 45 -17.81 -2.40 -0.06
CA PHE A 45 -17.70 -2.45 -1.53
C PHE A 45 -19.05 -2.57 -2.20
N TYR A 46 -19.97 -3.34 -1.64
CA TYR A 46 -21.33 -3.44 -2.15
C TYR A 46 -22.05 -2.09 -2.06
N ALA A 47 -21.98 -1.42 -0.90
CA ALA A 47 -22.56 -0.10 -0.68
C ALA A 47 -21.93 0.95 -1.59
N ALA A 48 -20.60 1.00 -1.71
CA ALA A 48 -19.91 1.92 -2.58
C ALA A 48 -20.27 1.69 -4.06
N ARG A 49 -20.33 0.43 -4.51
CA ARG A 49 -20.75 0.10 -5.88
C ARG A 49 -22.20 0.51 -6.13
N PHE A 50 -23.08 0.34 -5.15
CA PHE A 50 -24.46 0.82 -5.22
C PHE A 50 -24.51 2.36 -5.35
N LEU A 51 -23.75 3.08 -4.53
CA LEU A 51 -23.68 4.54 -4.58
C LEU A 51 -23.12 5.06 -5.91
N PHE A 52 -21.99 4.53 -6.40
CA PHE A 52 -21.41 5.00 -7.66
C PHE A 52 -22.29 4.69 -8.87
N ARG A 53 -23.01 3.56 -8.87
CA ARG A 53 -24.03 3.27 -9.89
C ARG A 53 -25.19 4.25 -9.82
N LYS A 54 -25.68 4.57 -8.62
CA LYS A 54 -26.77 5.55 -8.44
C LYS A 54 -26.35 6.96 -8.88
N LEU A 55 -25.08 7.30 -8.72
CA LEU A 55 -24.51 8.59 -9.10
C LEU A 55 -24.01 8.64 -10.56
N ASN A 56 -24.20 7.58 -11.36
CA ASN A 56 -23.65 7.44 -12.72
C ASN A 56 -22.14 7.77 -12.78
N ASN A 57 -21.39 7.45 -11.72
CA ASN A 57 -19.98 7.78 -11.60
C ASN A 57 -19.12 6.60 -12.07
N GLU A 58 -18.80 6.58 -13.36
CA GLU A 58 -18.01 5.54 -14.01
C GLU A 58 -16.58 5.45 -13.42
N ILE A 59 -15.99 6.59 -13.05
CA ILE A 59 -14.66 6.68 -12.45
C ILE A 59 -14.63 6.02 -11.08
N GLY A 60 -15.67 6.25 -10.27
CA GLY A 60 -15.83 5.61 -8.97
C GLY A 60 -15.98 4.09 -9.10
N ILE A 61 -16.70 3.61 -10.12
CA ILE A 61 -16.82 2.17 -10.40
C ILE A 61 -15.48 1.56 -10.81
N LEU A 62 -14.74 2.22 -11.71
CA LEU A 62 -13.40 1.79 -12.11
C LEU A 62 -12.45 1.75 -10.91
N THR A 63 -12.46 2.79 -10.09
CA THR A 63 -11.64 2.89 -8.86
C THR A 63 -11.95 1.75 -7.90
N LEU A 64 -13.23 1.42 -7.68
CA LEU A 64 -13.61 0.26 -6.86
C LEU A 64 -13.11 -1.06 -7.43
N ASN A 65 -13.17 -1.24 -8.75
CA ASN A 65 -12.72 -2.48 -9.37
C ASN A 65 -11.20 -2.68 -9.24
N ILE A 66 -10.43 -1.60 -9.15
CA ILE A 66 -9.00 -1.65 -8.86
C ILE A 66 -8.76 -1.94 -7.38
N LEU A 67 -9.51 -1.28 -6.49
CA LEU A 67 -9.39 -1.43 -5.03
C LEU A 67 -9.75 -2.82 -4.51
N GLN A 68 -10.70 -3.51 -5.14
CA GLN A 68 -11.27 -4.77 -4.62
C GLN A 68 -10.23 -5.90 -4.50
N THR A 69 -9.15 -5.87 -5.29
CA THR A 69 -8.14 -6.94 -5.32
C THR A 69 -7.03 -6.74 -4.29
N PRO A 70 -6.33 -5.58 -4.24
CA PRO A 70 -5.22 -5.38 -3.30
C PRO A 70 -5.68 -5.02 -1.88
N LEU A 71 -6.87 -4.42 -1.70
CA LEU A 71 -7.28 -3.93 -0.38
C LEU A 71 -7.47 -5.06 0.66
N PRO A 72 -8.10 -6.22 0.34
CA PRO A 72 -8.15 -7.35 1.26
C PRO A 72 -6.77 -7.87 1.64
N ILE A 73 -5.82 -7.87 0.70
CA ILE A 73 -4.44 -8.32 0.94
C ILE A 73 -3.76 -7.38 1.93
N ILE A 74 -3.85 -6.06 1.71
CA ILE A 74 -3.30 -5.05 2.63
C ILE A 74 -3.93 -5.20 4.01
N PHE A 75 -5.25 -5.38 4.08
CA PHE A 75 -5.96 -5.56 5.33
C PHE A 75 -5.44 -6.78 6.11
N ILE A 76 -5.33 -7.94 5.45
CA ILE A 76 -4.80 -9.17 6.06
C ILE A 76 -3.37 -8.95 6.57
N LEU A 77 -2.51 -8.30 5.79
CA LEU A 77 -1.12 -8.04 6.18
C LEU A 77 -1.03 -7.09 7.39
N ILE A 78 -1.85 -6.03 7.44
CA ILE A 78 -1.92 -5.11 8.58
C ILE A 78 -2.40 -5.85 9.83
N PHE A 79 -3.45 -6.65 9.68
CA PHE A 79 -4.00 -7.43 10.79
C PHE A 79 -2.94 -8.40 11.36
N LEU A 80 -2.28 -9.17 10.49
CA LEU A 80 -1.20 -10.06 10.88
C LEU A 80 -0.05 -9.31 11.58
N ARG A 81 0.26 -8.09 11.14
CA ARG A 81 1.28 -7.27 11.80
C ARG A 81 0.89 -6.91 13.23
N ILE A 82 -0.34 -6.44 13.43
CA ILE A 82 -0.84 -6.02 14.76
C ILE A 82 -0.81 -7.21 15.72
N GLU A 83 -1.33 -8.35 15.30
CA GLU A 83 -1.41 -9.55 16.14
C GLU A 83 -0.02 -10.11 16.52
N ILE A 84 0.98 -9.91 15.66
CA ILE A 84 2.37 -10.32 15.93
C ILE A 84 3.07 -9.38 16.93
N ASP A 85 2.73 -8.09 16.92
CA ASP A 85 3.26 -7.08 17.85
C ASP A 85 2.90 -7.44 19.30
N ASP A 86 1.70 -7.98 19.51
CA ASP A 86 1.21 -8.41 20.82
C ASP A 86 1.96 -9.65 21.38
N LEU A 87 2.73 -10.38 20.55
CA LEU A 87 3.44 -11.61 20.93
C LEU A 87 4.89 -11.39 21.41
N ASP A 88 5.25 -10.15 21.75
CA ASP A 88 6.53 -9.44 22.07
C ASP A 88 7.71 -10.17 22.81
N SER A 89 7.70 -11.51 22.89
CA SER A 89 8.58 -12.34 23.71
C SER A 89 9.74 -13.01 22.94
N LEU A 90 9.81 -12.92 21.60
CA LEU A 90 10.82 -13.63 20.80
C LEU A 90 11.53 -12.74 19.76
N LYS A 91 12.87 -12.77 19.77
CA LYS A 91 13.77 -12.11 18.80
C LYS A 91 13.53 -12.48 17.31
N TYR A 92 12.78 -13.55 17.03
CA TYR A 92 12.41 -13.94 15.66
C TYR A 92 11.28 -13.10 15.06
N LEU A 93 10.61 -12.27 15.87
CA LEU A 93 9.50 -11.42 15.42
C LEU A 93 9.98 -10.22 14.59
N ASP A 94 11.16 -9.65 14.87
CA ASP A 94 11.69 -8.47 14.15
C ASP A 94 11.80 -8.66 12.64
N ILE A 95 12.26 -9.84 12.18
CA ILE A 95 12.42 -10.12 10.75
C ILE A 95 11.04 -10.29 10.10
N ILE A 96 10.11 -10.95 10.79
CA ILE A 96 8.75 -11.16 10.31
C ILE A 96 8.03 -9.82 10.19
N GLU A 97 8.18 -8.94 11.19
CA GLU A 97 7.59 -7.61 11.16
C GLU A 97 8.11 -6.79 9.96
N LYS A 98 9.43 -6.77 9.74
CA LYS A 98 10.03 -6.10 8.57
C LYS A 98 9.51 -6.66 7.25
N LEU A 99 9.37 -7.98 7.13
CA LEU A 99 8.83 -8.62 5.94
C LEU A 99 7.35 -8.27 5.72
N LEU A 100 6.56 -8.19 6.78
CA LEU A 100 5.15 -7.79 6.69
C LEU A 100 5.01 -6.33 6.26
N ILE A 101 5.77 -5.42 6.87
CA ILE A 101 5.76 -4.01 6.47
C ILE A 101 6.23 -3.87 5.01
N ALA A 102 7.28 -4.59 4.61
CA ALA A 102 7.76 -4.58 3.23
C ALA A 102 6.69 -5.11 2.25
N ALA A 103 5.96 -6.18 2.61
CA ALA A 103 4.86 -6.69 1.81
C ALA A 103 3.71 -5.68 1.70
N ILE A 104 3.34 -4.99 2.78
CA ILE A 104 2.34 -3.91 2.77
C ILE A 104 2.76 -2.81 1.81
N ILE A 105 4.02 -2.37 1.87
CA ILE A 105 4.56 -1.34 0.97
C ILE A 105 4.50 -1.80 -0.49
N ALA A 106 4.88 -3.05 -0.77
CA ALA A 106 4.87 -3.59 -2.13
C ALA A 106 3.45 -3.62 -2.72
N VAL A 107 2.47 -4.15 -1.98
CA VAL A 107 1.07 -4.20 -2.42
C VAL A 107 0.47 -2.80 -2.54
N SER A 108 0.80 -1.90 -1.62
CA SER A 108 0.34 -0.50 -1.66
C SER A 108 0.93 0.24 -2.86
N THR A 109 2.21 0.01 -3.17
CA THR A 109 2.88 0.60 -4.35
C THR A 109 2.20 0.14 -5.63
N TYR A 110 1.92 -1.16 -5.75
CA TYR A 110 1.17 -1.70 -6.88
C TYR A 110 -0.22 -1.08 -6.99
N LEU A 111 -0.98 -1.03 -5.89
CA LEU A 111 -2.31 -0.41 -5.85
C LEU A 111 -2.28 1.05 -6.31
N VAL A 112 -1.37 1.84 -5.75
CA VAL A 112 -1.23 3.26 -6.10
C VAL A 112 -0.85 3.41 -7.57
N SER A 113 0.08 2.61 -8.07
CA SER A 113 0.48 2.62 -9.49
C SER A 113 -0.67 2.28 -10.42
N GLU A 114 -1.48 1.27 -10.07
CA GLU A 114 -2.64 0.86 -10.88
C GLU A 114 -3.76 1.91 -10.85
N LEU A 115 -4.03 2.49 -9.68
CA LEU A 115 -4.98 3.59 -9.55
C LEU A 115 -4.57 4.78 -10.39
N PHE A 116 -3.31 5.20 -10.30
CA PHE A 116 -2.82 6.30 -11.12
C PHE A 116 -2.92 5.94 -12.61
N THR A 117 -2.40 4.79 -13.02
CA THR A 117 -2.41 4.39 -14.42
C THR A 117 -3.82 4.32 -14.98
N GLN A 118 -4.75 3.62 -14.34
CA GLN A 118 -6.09 3.39 -14.89
C GLN A 118 -7.03 4.58 -14.69
N VAL A 119 -7.09 5.14 -13.47
CA VAL A 119 -8.06 6.21 -13.13
C VAL A 119 -7.65 7.52 -13.81
N VAL A 120 -6.37 7.90 -13.73
CA VAL A 120 -5.90 9.11 -14.41
C VAL A 120 -5.95 8.92 -15.92
N SER A 121 -5.71 7.71 -16.43
CA SER A 121 -5.88 7.47 -17.87
C SER A 121 -7.28 7.69 -18.36
N TYR A 122 -8.25 7.18 -17.62
CA TYR A 122 -9.67 7.31 -17.95
C TYR A 122 -10.14 8.75 -17.83
N TYR A 123 -9.77 9.43 -16.74
CA TYR A 123 -10.13 10.82 -16.51
C TYR A 123 -9.54 11.73 -17.59
N LEU A 124 -8.25 11.58 -17.90
CA LEU A 124 -7.59 12.38 -18.91
C LEU A 124 -8.11 12.12 -20.32
N SER A 125 -8.44 10.88 -20.69
CA SER A 125 -9.06 10.61 -22.01
C SER A 125 -10.44 11.24 -22.13
N GLN A 126 -11.26 11.17 -21.08
CA GLN A 126 -12.60 11.76 -21.07
C GLN A 126 -12.56 13.30 -21.07
N TYR A 127 -11.48 13.88 -20.53
CA TYR A 127 -11.28 15.32 -20.57
C TYR A 127 -10.78 15.77 -21.95
N ALA A 128 -9.79 15.08 -22.52
CA ALA A 128 -9.25 15.35 -23.86
C ALA A 128 -10.30 15.24 -24.97
N GLU A 129 -11.27 14.33 -24.85
CA GLU A 129 -12.40 14.25 -25.80
C GLU A 129 -13.33 15.48 -25.76
N LYS A 130 -13.30 16.27 -24.68
CA LYS A 130 -14.15 17.45 -24.48
C LYS A 130 -13.43 18.76 -24.74
N THR A 131 -12.11 18.73 -24.91
CA THR A 131 -11.26 19.89 -25.12
C THR A 131 -10.65 19.84 -26.52
N GLU A 132 -10.69 20.94 -27.28
CA GLU A 132 -9.95 21.07 -28.55
C GLU A 132 -8.44 21.32 -28.32
N ALA A 133 -7.94 20.98 -27.14
CA ALA A 133 -6.62 21.37 -26.68
C ALA A 133 -5.56 20.37 -27.16
N GLU A 134 -4.76 20.77 -28.18
CA GLU A 134 -3.68 19.94 -28.72
C GLU A 134 -2.60 19.53 -27.69
N TRP A 135 -2.52 20.21 -26.54
CA TRP A 135 -1.56 19.87 -25.49
C TRP A 135 -1.95 18.61 -24.70
N ASP A 136 -3.23 18.23 -24.68
CA ASP A 136 -3.70 17.01 -24.01
C ASP A 136 -3.09 15.76 -24.67
N ASP A 137 -2.99 15.74 -26.00
CA ASP A 137 -2.42 14.61 -26.76
C ASP A 137 -0.93 14.36 -26.46
N VAL A 138 -0.23 15.37 -25.93
CA VAL A 138 1.19 15.28 -25.57
C VAL A 138 1.38 15.04 -24.07
N LEU A 139 0.67 15.78 -23.20
CA LEU A 139 0.85 15.68 -21.75
C LEU A 139 0.31 14.37 -21.19
N VAL A 140 -0.82 13.90 -21.71
CA VAL A 140 -1.50 12.70 -21.18
C VAL A 140 -0.61 11.46 -21.31
N PRO A 141 0.03 11.15 -22.46
CA PRO A 141 0.98 10.04 -22.57
C PRO A 141 2.21 10.19 -21.67
N ILE A 142 2.73 11.42 -21.49
CA ILE A 142 3.90 11.68 -20.63
C ILE A 142 3.56 11.34 -19.18
N ILE A 143 2.43 11.82 -18.67
CA ILE A 143 1.99 11.54 -17.29
C ILE A 143 1.78 10.04 -17.10
N LYS A 144 1.07 9.38 -18.04
CA LYS A 144 0.79 7.93 -17.98
C LYS A 144 2.05 7.07 -17.92
N LYS A 145 3.12 7.48 -18.60
CA LYS A 145 4.38 6.70 -18.62
C LYS A 145 5.32 7.06 -17.48
N THR A 146 5.36 8.32 -17.08
CA THR A 146 6.35 8.81 -16.10
C THR A 146 5.91 8.56 -14.67
N LEU A 147 4.62 8.73 -14.38
CA LEU A 147 4.12 8.67 -13.00
C LEU A 147 4.23 7.27 -12.38
N PRO A 148 3.93 6.16 -13.08
CA PRO A 148 4.15 4.83 -12.55
C PRO A 148 5.62 4.55 -12.21
N ILE A 149 6.56 5.06 -13.02
CA ILE A 149 8.00 4.92 -12.77
C ILE A 149 8.37 5.60 -11.43
N ILE A 150 7.87 6.82 -11.20
CA ILE A 150 8.10 7.54 -9.95
C ILE A 150 7.50 6.79 -8.76
N ILE A 151 6.27 6.28 -8.89
CA ILE A 151 5.59 5.50 -7.84
C ILE A 151 6.41 4.25 -7.50
N PHE A 152 6.85 3.48 -8.49
CA PHE A 152 7.68 2.29 -8.27
C PHE A 152 9.05 2.62 -7.69
N LEU A 153 9.67 3.74 -8.08
CA LEU A 153 10.91 4.20 -7.47
C LEU A 153 10.70 4.47 -5.97
N ILE A 154 9.73 5.32 -5.62
CA ILE A 154 9.43 5.65 -4.21
C ILE A 154 9.06 4.39 -3.42
N GLY A 155 8.19 3.55 -3.97
CA GLY A 155 7.79 2.30 -3.33
C GLY A 155 8.96 1.34 -3.12
N GLY A 156 9.86 1.24 -4.09
CA GLY A 156 11.09 0.45 -3.98
C GLY A 156 12.04 1.00 -2.92
N PHE A 157 12.17 2.32 -2.81
CA PHE A 157 12.92 2.98 -1.74
C PHE A 157 12.39 2.61 -0.36
N LEU A 158 11.08 2.79 -0.16
CA LEU A 158 10.43 2.46 1.11
C LEU A 158 10.58 0.97 1.44
N PHE A 159 10.39 0.10 0.45
CA PHE A 159 10.54 -1.35 0.60
C PHE A 159 11.95 -1.74 1.09
N LEU A 160 12.99 -1.24 0.41
CA LEU A 160 14.38 -1.54 0.77
C LEU A 160 14.76 -0.93 2.13
N GLN A 161 14.26 0.26 2.44
CA GLN A 161 14.50 0.91 3.73
C GLN A 161 13.90 0.10 4.89
N THR A 162 12.71 -0.45 4.72
CA THR A 162 12.08 -1.34 5.72
C THR A 162 12.90 -2.59 5.99
N LEU A 163 13.58 -3.12 4.97
CA LEU A 163 14.49 -4.27 5.15
C LEU A 163 15.80 -3.91 5.87
N GLY A 164 16.01 -2.64 6.23
CA GLY A 164 17.19 -2.16 6.95
C GLY A 164 18.37 -1.82 6.04
N ILE A 165 18.13 -1.65 4.74
CA ILE A 165 19.15 -1.19 3.81
C ILE A 165 19.29 0.33 3.97
N ASP A 166 20.50 0.81 4.21
CA ASP A 166 20.78 2.25 4.26
C ASP A 166 20.76 2.84 2.84
N LEU A 167 19.75 3.67 2.59
CA LEU A 167 19.55 4.35 1.30
C LEU A 167 19.92 5.84 1.37
N THR A 168 20.52 6.30 2.47
CA THR A 168 20.88 7.72 2.66
C THR A 168 21.76 8.23 1.51
N GLY A 169 22.76 7.44 1.10
CA GLY A 169 23.61 7.78 -0.03
C GLY A 169 22.85 7.88 -1.37
N LEU A 170 21.85 7.01 -1.59
CA LEU A 170 21.00 7.08 -2.78
C LEU A 170 20.12 8.33 -2.75
N TRP A 171 19.51 8.67 -1.62
CA TRP A 171 18.71 9.89 -1.46
C TRP A 171 19.53 11.16 -1.78
N VAL A 172 20.78 11.22 -1.32
CA VAL A 172 21.71 12.31 -1.66
C VAL A 172 21.98 12.35 -3.16
N GLY A 173 22.23 11.19 -3.79
CA GLY A 173 22.43 11.09 -5.24
C GLY A 173 21.21 11.55 -6.05
N PHE A 174 20.01 11.09 -5.70
CA PHE A 174 18.75 11.52 -6.33
C PHE A 174 18.49 13.01 -6.12
N GLY A 175 18.79 13.55 -4.94
CA GLY A 175 18.74 14.99 -4.68
C GLY A 175 19.66 15.79 -5.62
N GLY A 176 20.88 15.31 -5.83
CA GLY A 176 21.83 15.89 -6.79
C GLY A 176 21.36 15.83 -8.24
N VAL A 177 20.87 14.67 -8.70
CA VAL A 177 20.31 14.51 -10.06
C VAL A 177 19.10 15.42 -10.26
N THR A 178 18.20 15.46 -9.28
CA THR A 178 17.00 16.31 -9.30
C THR A 178 17.38 17.79 -9.35
N PHE A 179 18.39 18.20 -8.59
CA PHE A 179 18.93 19.56 -8.63
C PHE A 179 19.45 19.92 -10.01
N VAL A 180 20.33 19.10 -10.60
CA VAL A 180 20.88 19.35 -11.94
C VAL A 180 19.77 19.40 -12.99
N LEU A 181 18.82 18.46 -12.94
CA LEU A 181 17.68 18.44 -13.85
C LEU A 181 16.81 19.70 -13.70
N SER A 182 16.55 20.14 -12.47
CA SER A 182 15.79 21.37 -12.20
C SER A 182 16.50 22.60 -12.74
N PHE A 183 17.82 22.68 -12.61
CA PHE A 183 18.63 23.75 -13.19
C PHE A 183 18.57 23.74 -14.72
N ALA A 184 18.65 22.56 -15.35
CA ALA A 184 18.56 22.43 -16.79
C ALA A 184 17.18 22.84 -17.35
N LEU A 185 16.11 22.57 -16.59
CA LEU A 185 14.73 22.90 -16.99
C LEU A 185 14.31 24.33 -16.62
N LYS A 186 15.14 25.09 -15.91
CA LYS A 186 14.82 26.42 -15.37
C LYS A 186 14.28 27.36 -16.45
N ASP A 187 14.97 27.45 -17.58
CA ASP A 187 14.61 28.38 -18.66
C ASP A 187 13.32 27.96 -19.36
N ILE A 188 13.10 26.66 -19.54
CA ILE A 188 11.87 26.11 -20.13
C ILE A 188 10.67 26.46 -19.25
N LEU A 189 10.79 26.22 -17.93
CA LEU A 189 9.73 26.55 -16.97
C LEU A 189 9.47 28.05 -16.94
N SER A 190 10.53 28.88 -16.90
CA SER A 190 10.41 30.34 -16.91
C SER A 190 9.66 30.85 -18.15
N ASN A 191 9.99 30.32 -19.33
CA ASN A 191 9.35 30.71 -20.58
C ASN A 191 7.88 30.25 -20.64
N PHE A 192 7.59 29.03 -20.16
CA PHE A 192 6.22 28.52 -20.07
C PHE A 192 5.32 29.39 -19.18
N PHE A 193 5.77 29.70 -17.96
CA PHE A 193 5.00 30.54 -17.05
C PHE A 193 4.87 31.98 -17.54
N SER A 194 5.90 32.51 -18.21
CA SER A 194 5.83 33.84 -18.84
C SER A 194 4.75 33.89 -19.93
N GLY A 195 4.62 32.84 -20.73
CA GLY A 195 3.57 32.71 -21.74
C GLY A 195 2.17 32.59 -21.13
N LEU A 196 2.02 31.81 -20.05
CA LEU A 196 0.74 31.66 -19.34
C LEU A 196 0.22 32.97 -18.74
N VAL A 197 1.10 33.81 -18.20
CA VAL A 197 0.73 35.11 -17.61
C VAL A 197 0.25 36.11 -18.68
N LEU A 198 0.61 35.89 -19.95
CA LEU A 198 0.24 36.75 -21.07
C LEU A 198 -1.11 36.38 -21.71
N LEU A 199 -1.68 35.22 -21.37
CA LEU A 199 -3.00 34.74 -21.81
C LEU A 199 -4.10 35.18 -20.83
#